data_AF-A0A930R3L5-F1
#
_entry.id   AF-A0A930R3L5-F1
#
_cell.length_a   1.000
_cell.length_b   1.000
_cell.length_c   1.000
_cell.angle_alpha   90.00
_cell.angle_beta   90.00
_cell.angle_gamma   90.00
#
_symmetry.space_group_name_H-M   'P 1'
#
loop_
_entity.id
_entity.type
_entity.pdbx_description
1 polymer ?
#
loop_
_entity_poly.entity_id
_entity_poly.type
_entity_poly.pdbx_seq_one_letter_code
_entity_poly.pdbx_strand_id
1 'polypeptide(L)'
;MYTMDYFSTRGGAERVSSAAAILKGLASDGGLFVPASFPQMPLSAIEELAGLSYEERAVRILHLFLTDYTEEELTGCVRRAYGQT
;
A
#
# COMPACT_ATOMS: atom_id res chain seq x y z
N MET A 1 -6.69 15.51 2.83
CA MET A 1 -6.13 14.14 2.83
C MET A 1 -6.21 13.63 1.41
N TYR A 2 -5.10 13.17 0.84
CA TYR A 2 -5.05 12.59 -0.50
C TYR A 2 -5.05 11.07 -0.36
N THR A 3 -5.89 10.40 -1.13
CA THR A 3 -5.97 8.93 -1.16
C THR A 3 -5.65 8.47 -2.58
N MET A 4 -4.79 7.47 -2.71
CA MET A 4 -4.45 6.80 -3.96
C MET A 4 -5.61 5.92 -4.41
N ASP A 5 -6.07 6.14 -5.63
CA ASP A 5 -7.03 5.26 -6.28
C ASP A 5 -6.37 3.98 -6.79
N TYR A 6 -7.13 2.90 -6.77
CA TYR A 6 -6.83 1.62 -7.41
C TYR A 6 -7.86 1.32 -8.48
N PHE A 7 -7.43 0.70 -9.57
CA PHE A 7 -8.27 0.38 -10.73
C PHE A 7 -7.88 -0.93 -11.38
N SER A 8 -8.79 -1.48 -12.20
CA SER A 8 -8.56 -2.73 -12.91
C SER A 8 -7.50 -2.59 -14.01
N THR A 9 -6.60 -3.56 -14.11
CA THR A 9 -5.67 -3.72 -15.24
C THR A 9 -6.36 -3.89 -16.59
N ARG A 10 -7.67 -4.14 -16.62
CA ARG A 10 -8.46 -4.25 -17.87
C ARG A 10 -9.13 -2.93 -18.28
N GLY A 11 -8.82 -1.83 -17.61
CA GLY A 11 -9.27 -0.50 -18.01
C GLY A 11 -10.71 -0.17 -17.59
N GLY A 12 -11.27 -0.91 -16.63
CA GLY A 12 -12.57 -0.58 -16.04
C GLY A 12 -12.61 0.82 -15.43
N ALA A 13 -13.80 1.44 -15.40
CA ALA A 13 -14.01 2.79 -14.85
C ALA A 13 -14.00 2.84 -13.31
N GLU A 14 -14.02 1.69 -12.66
CA GLU A 14 -14.01 1.57 -11.20
C GLU A 14 -12.71 2.15 -10.61
N ARG A 15 -12.88 3.09 -9.67
CA ARG A 15 -11.82 3.63 -8.82
C ARG A 15 -12.21 3.33 -7.38
N VAL A 16 -11.31 2.69 -6.66
CA VAL A 16 -11.53 2.28 -5.27
C VAL A 16 -10.31 2.62 -4.43
N SER A 17 -10.49 2.74 -3.12
CA SER A 17 -9.37 2.87 -2.19
C SER A 17 -8.59 1.55 -2.08
N SER A 18 -7.42 1.58 -1.46
CA SER A 18 -6.61 0.37 -1.28
C SER A 18 -7.30 -0.65 -0.37
N ALA A 19 -8.01 -0.21 0.69
CA ALA A 19 -8.78 -1.08 1.57
C ALA A 19 -9.93 -1.78 0.81
N ALA A 20 -10.64 -1.04 -0.03
CA ALA A 20 -11.71 -1.60 -0.86
C ALA A 20 -11.17 -2.58 -1.91
N ALA A 21 -10.02 -2.30 -2.52
CA ALA A 21 -9.34 -3.22 -3.44
C ALA A 21 -8.95 -4.54 -2.75
N ILE A 22 -8.34 -4.45 -1.55
CA ILE A 22 -7.96 -5.62 -0.73
C ILE A 22 -9.20 -6.45 -0.37
N LEU A 23 -10.28 -5.80 0.07
CA LEU A 23 -11.52 -6.48 0.46
C LEU A 23 -12.19 -7.19 -0.73
N LYS A 24 -12.18 -6.58 -1.92
CA LYS A 24 -12.76 -7.17 -3.13
C LYS A 24 -11.93 -8.30 -3.72
N GLY A 25 -10.60 -8.23 -3.58
CA GLY A 25 -9.67 -9.16 -4.21
C GLY A 25 -9.58 -8.94 -5.73
N LEU A 26 -10.51 -9.52 -6.50
CA LEU A 26 -10.58 -9.34 -7.96
C LEU A 26 -11.47 -8.15 -8.32
N ALA A 27 -11.09 -7.43 -9.39
CA ALA A 27 -11.95 -6.41 -9.95
C ALA A 27 -13.19 -7.03 -10.60
N SER A 28 -14.27 -6.25 -10.72
CA SER A 28 -15.56 -6.73 -11.24
C SER A 28 -15.50 -7.25 -12.69
N ASP A 29 -14.49 -6.83 -13.46
CA ASP A 29 -14.22 -7.26 -14.83
C ASP A 29 -13.25 -8.45 -14.93
N GLY A 30 -12.91 -9.07 -13.79
CA GLY A 30 -11.94 -10.17 -13.67
C GLY A 30 -10.48 -9.73 -13.83
N GLY A 31 -10.19 -8.44 -13.85
CA GLY A 31 -8.83 -7.90 -13.79
C GLY A 31 -8.26 -7.84 -12.36
N LEU A 32 -7.03 -7.34 -12.26
CA LEU A 32 -6.35 -7.12 -10.98
C LEU A 32 -6.35 -5.63 -10.64
N PHE A 33 -6.46 -5.29 -9.36
CA PHE A 33 -6.31 -3.91 -8.92
C PHE A 33 -4.84 -3.47 -8.92
N VAL A 34 -4.56 -2.31 -9.50
CA VAL A 34 -3.26 -1.63 -9.51
C VAL A 34 -3.43 -0.17 -9.09
N PRO A 35 -2.42 0.46 -8.46
CA PRO A 35 -2.52 1.86 -8.06
C PRO A 35 -2.55 2.78 -9.29
N ALA A 36 -3.27 3.90 -9.18
CA ALA A 36 -3.39 4.94 -10.21
C ALA A 36 -2.03 5.55 -10.58
N SER A 37 -1.08 5.52 -9.67
CA SER A 37 0.31 5.92 -9.91
C SER A 37 1.27 5.16 -8.99
N PHE A 38 2.53 5.04 -9.41
CA PHE A 38 3.58 4.49 -8.56
C PHE A 38 4.21 5.61 -7.72
N PRO A 39 4.16 5.54 -6.38
CA PRO A 39 4.83 6.49 -5.51
C PRO A 39 6.32 6.60 -5.86
N GLN A 40 6.82 7.83 -5.90
CA GLN A 40 8.23 8.10 -6.14
C GLN A 40 8.94 8.32 -4.82
N MET A 41 10.12 7.72 -4.67
CA MET A 41 10.98 7.90 -3.50
C MET A 41 12.34 8.42 -3.98
N PRO A 42 12.85 9.55 -3.45
CA PRO A 42 14.17 10.02 -3.80
C PRO A 42 15.23 9.03 -3.30
N LEU A 43 16.40 9.00 -3.96
CA LEU A 43 17.48 8.08 -3.61
C LEU A 43 17.86 8.19 -2.12
N SER A 44 17.92 9.40 -1.57
CA SER A 44 18.22 9.62 -0.15
C SER A 44 17.23 8.92 0.78
N ALA A 45 15.93 8.94 0.46
CA ALA A 45 14.92 8.25 1.26
C ALA A 45 14.99 6.73 1.09
N ILE A 46 15.46 6.22 -0.06
CA ILE A 46 15.72 4.80 -0.26
C ILE A 46 16.93 4.37 0.58
N GLU A 47 18.00 5.17 0.63
CA GLU A 47 19.19 4.92 1.43
C GLU A 47 18.86 4.85 2.94
N GLU A 48 17.97 5.72 3.42
CA GLU A 48 17.45 5.67 4.80
C GLU A 48 16.81 4.32 5.16
N LEU A 49 16.18 3.63 4.19
CA LEU A 49 15.53 2.33 4.44
C LEU A 49 16.51 1.23 4.85
N ALA A 50 17.79 1.35 4.50
CA ALA A 50 18.81 0.35 4.81
C ALA A 50 19.06 0.24 6.32
N GLY A 51 18.92 1.34 7.06
CA GLY A 51 19.12 1.39 8.51
C GLY A 51 17.92 0.92 9.34
N LEU A 52 16.76 0.72 8.71
CA LEU A 52 15.51 0.37 9.39
C LEU A 52 15.38 -1.13 9.66
N SER A 53 14.62 -1.48 10.71
CA SER A 53 14.14 -2.85 10.91
C SER A 53 13.28 -3.30 9.72
N TYR A 54 13.04 -4.61 9.62
CA TYR A 54 12.16 -5.13 8.57
C TYR A 54 10.75 -4.54 8.67
N GLU A 55 10.23 -4.45 9.90
CA GLU A 55 8.91 -3.89 10.21
C GLU A 55 8.84 -2.41 9.88
N GLU A 56 9.81 -1.61 10.33
CA GLU A 56 9.88 -0.17 10.04
C GLU A 56 9.94 0.09 8.53
N ARG A 57 10.76 -0.69 7.82
CA ARG A 57 10.86 -0.63 6.37
C ARG A 57 9.54 -1.00 5.69
N ALA A 58 8.86 -2.04 6.17
CA ALA A 58 7.58 -2.47 5.64
C ALA A 58 6.50 -1.39 5.84
N VAL A 59 6.39 -0.80 7.04
CA VAL A 59 5.46 0.31 7.30
C VAL A 59 5.72 1.47 6.34
N ARG A 60 6.99 1.88 6.19
CA ARG A 60 7.34 3.04 5.35
C ARG A 60 7.02 2.82 3.87
N ILE A 61 7.23 1.61 3.35
CA ILE A 61 6.88 1.28 1.96
C ILE A 61 5.36 1.18 1.80
N LEU A 62 4.68 0.45 2.70
CA LEU A 62 3.24 0.22 2.60
C LEU A 62 2.44 1.52 2.71
N HIS A 63 2.86 2.46 3.55
CA HIS A 63 2.17 3.75 3.73
C HIS A 63 2.07 4.58 2.44
N LEU A 64 3.00 4.40 1.50
CA LEU A 64 2.96 5.07 0.20
C LEU A 64 1.83 4.55 -0.72
N PHE A 65 1.41 3.31 -0.53
CA PHE A 65 0.40 2.63 -1.34
C PHE A 65 -0.95 2.57 -0.63
N LEU A 66 -0.94 2.35 0.67
CA LEU A 66 -2.12 2.14 1.53
C LEU A 66 -2.57 3.45 2.18
N THR A 67 -2.74 4.49 1.37
CA THR A 67 -2.97 5.89 1.82
C THR A 67 -4.29 6.15 2.54
N ASP A 68 -5.20 5.18 2.56
CA ASP A 68 -6.46 5.18 3.31
C ASP A 68 -6.35 4.46 4.66
N TYR A 69 -5.16 4.00 5.05
CA TYR A 69 -4.86 3.47 6.38
C TYR A 69 -4.06 4.48 7.20
N THR A 70 -4.27 4.51 8.52
CA THR A 70 -3.43 5.30 9.41
C THR A 70 -2.07 4.64 9.63
N GLU A 71 -1.08 5.42 10.07
CA GLU A 71 0.23 4.88 10.42
C GLU A 71 0.14 3.85 11.56
N GLU A 72 -0.75 4.07 12.53
CA GLU A 72 -0.99 3.16 13.65
C GLU A 72 -1.60 1.84 13.18
N GLU A 73 -2.55 1.88 12.24
CA GLU A 73 -3.16 0.69 11.66
C GLU A 73 -2.12 -0.15 10.92
N LEU A 74 -1.31 0.48 10.06
CA LEU A 74 -0.25 -0.20 9.31
C LEU A 74 0.81 -0.77 10.25
N THR A 75 1.28 0.02 11.22
CA THR A 75 2.25 -0.44 12.22
C THR A 75 1.72 -1.62 13.01
N GLY A 76 0.46 -1.58 13.43
CA GLY A 76 -0.22 -2.68 14.11
C GLY A 76 -0.30 -3.94 13.26
N CYS A 77 -0.68 -3.81 11.98
CA CYS A 77 -0.74 -4.92 11.03
C CYS A 77 0.63 -5.55 10.79
N VAL A 78 1.65 -4.73 10.51
CA VAL A 78 3.03 -5.19 10.26
C VAL A 78 3.60 -5.87 11.50
N ARG A 79 3.42 -5.32 12.70
CA ARG A 79 3.87 -5.95 13.96
C ARG A 79 3.19 -7.29 14.20
N ARG A 80 1.90 -7.45 13.90
CA ARG A 80 1.22 -8.74 14.05
C ARG A 80 1.66 -9.76 12.99
N ALA A 81 2.03 -9.31 11.80
CA ALA A 81 2.46 -10.19 10.71
C ALA A 81 3.92 -10.66 10.86
N TYR A 82 4.80 -9.79 11.35
CA TYR A 82 6.25 -10.01 11.35
C TYR A 82 6.93 -9.84 12.70
N GLY A 83 6.25 -9.27 13.69
CA GLY A 83 6.79 -9.17 15.05
C GLY A 83 7.06 -10.56 15.59
N GLN A 84 8.27 -10.74 16.14
CA GLN A 84 8.71 -12.02 16.69
C GLN A 84 7.74 -12.52 17.76
N THR A 85 7.41 -13.81 17.68
CA THR A 85 6.60 -14.54 18.68
C THR A 85 7.33 -14.67 20.01
#